data_AF-A0A0U1D7A4-F1
#
_entry.id   AF-A0A0U1D7A4-F1
#
_cell.length_a   1.000
_cell.length_b   1.000
_cell.length_c   1.000
_cell.angle_alpha   90.00
_cell.angle_beta   90.00
_cell.angle_gamma   90.00
#
_symmetry.space_group_name_H-M   'P 1'
#
loop_
_entity.id
_entity.type
_entity.pdbx_description
1 polymer ?
#
loop_
_entity_poly.entity_id
_entity_poly.type
_entity_poly.pdbx_seq_one_letter_code
_entity_poly.pdbx_strand_id
1 'polypeptide(L)'
;MSAMDLLGQAQRVLRAPGTAEGLSSRVAAFLARQALEEVIDQRCRALAADAPWANSRSKLVVLKALDTAEAADGAALAWNRLSVACHVHAFETQPSTAEVEYLCGVVASLILAESA
;
A
#
# COMPACT_ATOMS: atom_id res chain seq x y z
N MET A 1 2.45 6.31 13.43
CA MET A 1 3.59 6.26 12.50
C MET A 1 3.12 6.85 11.18
N SER A 2 3.94 7.64 10.51
CA SER A 2 3.57 8.21 9.21
C SER A 2 3.57 7.13 8.12
N ALA A 3 2.92 7.40 6.98
CA ALA A 3 2.98 6.55 5.81
C ALA A 3 4.44 6.29 5.35
N MET A 4 5.31 7.32 5.41
CA MET A 4 6.73 7.18 5.10
C MET A 4 7.46 6.25 6.08
N ASP A 5 7.17 6.32 7.39
CA ASP A 5 7.81 5.44 8.38
C ASP A 5 7.46 3.97 8.13
N LEU A 6 6.18 3.70 7.84
CA LEU A 6 5.67 2.36 7.53
C LEU A 6 6.30 1.82 6.24
N LEU A 7 6.38 2.64 5.20
CA LEU A 7 6.99 2.25 3.93
C LEU A 7 8.50 2.01 4.07
N GLY A 8 9.21 2.85 4.82
CA GLY A 8 10.62 2.66 5.12
C GLY A 8 10.89 1.38 5.93
N GLN A 9 9.96 1.00 6.82
CA GLN A 9 10.03 -0.29 7.51
C GLN A 9 9.81 -1.47 6.55
N ALA A 10 8.83 -1.37 5.64
CA ALA A 10 8.58 -2.41 4.64
C ALA A 10 9.82 -2.70 3.79
N GLN A 11 10.48 -1.65 3.30
CA GLN A 11 11.70 -1.75 2.50
C GLN A 11 12.88 -2.35 3.29
N ARG A 12 13.01 -2.01 4.57
CA ARG A 12 14.03 -2.60 5.45
C ARG A 12 13.82 -4.10 5.66
N VAL A 13 12.56 -4.53 5.82
CA VAL A 13 12.22 -5.96 5.95
C VAL A 13 12.52 -6.71 4.65
N LEU A 14 12.19 -6.14 3.48
CA LEU A 14 12.50 -6.73 2.17
C LEU A 14 13.99 -6.93 1.93
N ARG A 15 14.82 -6.00 2.41
CA ARG A 15 16.28 -6.00 2.17
C ARG A 15 17.08 -6.69 3.27
N ALA A 16 16.43 -7.21 4.31
CA ALA A 16 17.11 -7.85 5.43
C ALA A 16 17.76 -9.18 4.98
N PRO A 17 19.09 -9.31 5.11
CA PRO A 17 19.77 -10.56 4.73
C PRO A 17 19.40 -11.70 5.68
N GLY A 18 19.25 -12.91 5.14
CA GLY A 18 19.11 -14.15 5.93
C GLY A 18 17.70 -14.48 6.42
N THR A 19 16.67 -13.73 6.03
CA THR A 19 15.28 -14.09 6.31
C THR A 19 14.72 -15.04 5.26
N ALA A 20 13.86 -15.99 5.65
CA ALA A 20 13.12 -16.81 4.70
C ALA A 20 12.31 -15.91 3.75
N GLU A 21 12.66 -15.92 2.46
CA GLU A 21 12.22 -14.94 1.45
C GLU A 21 10.70 -14.69 1.48
N GLY A 22 9.89 -15.76 1.58
CA GLY A 22 8.42 -15.64 1.61
C GLY A 22 7.82 -15.04 2.89
N LEU A 23 8.47 -15.17 4.05
CA LEU A 23 7.98 -14.58 5.31
C LEU A 23 8.25 -13.07 5.33
N SER A 24 9.42 -12.64 4.87
CA SER A 24 9.78 -11.22 4.78
C SER A 24 8.93 -10.47 3.76
N SER A 25 8.66 -11.07 2.60
CA SER A 25 7.78 -10.47 1.59
C SER A 25 6.37 -10.20 2.12
N ARG A 26 5.80 -11.12 2.92
CA ARG A 26 4.47 -10.93 3.52
C ARG A 26 4.46 -9.84 4.58
N VAL A 27 5.46 -9.82 5.47
CA VAL A 27 5.56 -8.77 6.49
C VAL A 27 5.76 -7.40 5.83
N ALA A 28 6.58 -7.32 4.80
CA ALA A 28 6.75 -6.09 4.04
C ALA A 28 5.47 -5.67 3.29
N ALA A 29 4.75 -6.62 2.69
CA ALA A 29 3.47 -6.34 2.04
C ALA A 29 2.43 -5.80 3.04
N PHE A 30 2.39 -6.35 4.25
CA PHE A 30 1.51 -5.85 5.31
C PHE A 30 1.85 -4.41 5.72
N LEU A 31 3.13 -4.11 5.93
CA LEU A 31 3.59 -2.76 6.27
C LEU A 31 3.32 -1.75 5.14
N ALA A 32 3.57 -2.14 3.89
CA ALA A 32 3.27 -1.32 2.72
C ALA A 32 1.76 -1.07 2.57
N ARG A 33 0.92 -2.05 2.92
CA ARG A 33 -0.54 -1.88 2.91
C ARG A 33 -0.99 -0.86 3.95
N GLN A 34 -0.43 -0.91 5.15
CA GLN A 34 -0.73 0.07 6.20
C GLN A 34 -0.28 1.48 5.80
N ALA A 35 0.89 1.62 5.15
CA ALA A 35 1.34 2.89 4.59
C ALA A 35 0.34 3.42 3.55
N LEU A 36 -0.14 2.57 2.64
CA LEU A 36 -1.12 2.94 1.63
C LEU A 36 -2.46 3.34 2.23
N GLU A 37 -2.94 2.65 3.27
CA GLU A 37 -4.20 2.99 3.94
C GLU A 37 -4.15 4.37 4.60
N GLU A 38 -3.01 4.74 5.18
CA GLU A 38 -2.78 6.10 5.68
C GLU A 38 -2.79 7.13 4.53
N VAL A 39 -2.16 6.84 3.40
CA VAL A 39 -2.19 7.71 2.20
C VAL A 39 -3.61 7.88 1.64
N ILE A 40 -4.40 6.82 1.59
CA ILE A 40 -5.80 6.88 1.16
C ILE A 40 -6.59 7.83 2.07
N ASP A 41 -6.39 7.72 3.39
CA ASP A 41 -7.06 8.58 4.36
C ASP A 41 -6.63 10.06 4.21
N GLN A 42 -5.34 10.30 4.00
CA GLN A 42 -4.79 11.63 3.75
C GLN A 42 -5.39 12.26 2.49
N ARG A 43 -5.46 11.51 1.41
CA ARG A 43 -6.01 11.99 0.12
C ARG A 43 -7.52 12.23 0.20
N CYS A 44 -8.28 11.38 0.88
CA CYS A 44 -9.70 11.66 1.16
C CYS A 44 -9.89 12.96 1.94
N ARG A 45 -9.03 13.25 2.94
CA ARG A 45 -9.04 14.53 3.67
C ARG A 45 -8.70 15.71 2.77
N ALA A 46 -7.68 15.59 1.91
CA ALA A 46 -7.28 16.64 0.96
C ALA A 46 -8.40 16.99 -0.03
N LEU A 47 -9.22 16.01 -0.40
CA LEU A 47 -10.39 16.17 -1.26
C LEU A 47 -11.66 16.66 -0.52
N ALA A 48 -11.55 17.02 0.76
CA ALA A 48 -12.69 17.36 1.63
C ALA A 48 -13.79 16.27 1.68
N ALA A 49 -13.40 15.01 1.48
CA ALA A 49 -14.27 13.84 1.46
C ALA A 49 -13.87 12.85 2.56
N ASP A 50 -13.52 13.37 3.74
CA ASP A 50 -13.12 12.53 4.87
C ASP A 50 -14.26 11.58 5.28
N ALA A 51 -13.91 10.32 5.45
CA ALA A 51 -14.84 9.24 5.71
C ALA A 51 -14.24 8.27 6.74
N PRO A 52 -14.03 8.70 8.01
CA PRO A 52 -13.29 7.92 9.01
C PRO A 52 -13.96 6.58 9.35
N TRP A 53 -15.28 6.47 9.14
CA TRP A 53 -16.06 5.25 9.34
C TRP A 53 -16.01 4.27 8.16
N ALA A 54 -15.54 4.71 6.99
CA ALA A 54 -15.50 3.88 5.79
C ALA A 54 -14.24 3.01 5.78
N ASN A 55 -14.40 1.77 5.31
CA ASN A 55 -13.24 0.90 5.05
C ASN A 55 -12.44 1.40 3.84
N SER A 56 -11.18 0.96 3.72
CA SER A 56 -10.26 1.36 2.65
C SER A 56 -10.83 1.13 1.25
N ARG A 57 -11.59 0.04 1.04
CA ARG A 57 -12.21 -0.27 -0.25
C ARG A 57 -13.28 0.74 -0.65
N SER A 58 -14.09 1.20 0.29
CA SER A 58 -15.06 2.27 0.07
C SER A 58 -14.36 3.61 -0.20
N LYS A 59 -13.26 3.91 0.51
CA LYS A 59 -12.46 5.12 0.27
C LYS A 59 -11.81 5.14 -1.12
N LEU A 60 -11.44 3.99 -1.68
CA LEU A 60 -10.97 3.90 -3.08
C LEU A 60 -12.04 4.35 -4.09
N VAL A 61 -13.33 4.14 -3.81
CA VAL A 61 -14.42 4.64 -4.66
C VAL A 61 -14.49 6.16 -4.62
N VAL A 62 -14.25 6.77 -3.44
CA VAL A 62 -14.15 8.23 -3.28
C VAL A 62 -13.00 8.77 -4.13
N LEU A 63 -11.81 8.16 -4.02
CA LEU A 63 -10.66 8.57 -4.83
C LEU A 63 -10.94 8.44 -6.33
N LYS A 64 -11.60 7.36 -6.76
CA LYS A 64 -11.96 7.18 -8.17
C LYS A 64 -12.90 8.26 -8.70
N ALA A 65 -13.72 8.85 -7.83
CA ALA A 65 -14.67 9.88 -8.21
C ALA A 65 -14.10 11.31 -8.14
N LEU A 66 -13.19 11.57 -7.21
CA LEU A 66 -12.78 12.94 -6.84
C LEU A 66 -11.30 13.24 -7.08
N ASP A 67 -10.46 12.22 -7.25
CA ASP A 67 -9.01 12.37 -7.40
C ASP A 67 -8.55 12.28 -8.85
N THR A 68 -7.25 12.44 -9.09
CA THR A 68 -6.66 12.17 -10.40
C THR A 68 -6.78 10.68 -10.75
N ALA A 69 -7.01 10.40 -12.03
CA ALA A 69 -7.13 9.02 -12.51
C ALA A 69 -5.87 8.19 -12.19
N GLU A 70 -4.69 8.78 -12.37
CA GLU A 70 -3.40 8.15 -12.08
C GLU A 70 -3.29 7.74 -10.62
N ALA A 71 -3.60 8.64 -9.68
CA ALA A 71 -3.45 8.34 -8.27
C ALA A 71 -4.54 7.39 -7.75
N ALA A 72 -5.78 7.54 -8.23
CA ALA A 72 -6.87 6.63 -7.90
C ALA A 72 -6.59 5.19 -8.39
N ASP A 73 -6.10 5.05 -9.63
CA ASP A 73 -5.77 3.74 -10.21
C ASP A 73 -4.53 3.13 -9.55
N GLY A 74 -3.52 3.93 -9.25
CA GLY A 74 -2.35 3.50 -8.48
C GLY A 74 -2.73 2.99 -7.08
N ALA A 75 -3.58 3.72 -6.36
CA ALA A 75 -4.07 3.31 -5.04
C ALA A 75 -4.89 2.03 -5.10
N ALA A 76 -5.79 1.90 -6.07
CA ALA A 76 -6.61 0.70 -6.25
C ALA A 76 -5.78 -0.53 -6.64
N LEU A 77 -4.80 -0.37 -7.55
CA LEU A 77 -3.85 -1.42 -7.92
C LEU A 77 -3.07 -1.90 -6.69
N ALA A 78 -2.43 -0.97 -5.98
CA ALA A 78 -1.59 -1.28 -4.84
C ALA A 78 -2.39 -1.94 -3.72
N TRP A 79 -3.58 -1.42 -3.40
CA TRP A 79 -4.40 -1.96 -2.32
C TRP A 79 -4.87 -3.39 -2.59
N ASN A 80 -5.31 -3.67 -3.83
CA ASN A 80 -5.73 -5.02 -4.22
C ASN A 80 -4.56 -6.00 -4.15
N ARG A 81 -3.42 -5.66 -4.73
CA ARG A 81 -2.25 -6.56 -4.80
C ARG A 81 -1.63 -6.79 -3.42
N LEU A 82 -1.50 -5.75 -2.60
CA LEU A 82 -0.98 -5.88 -1.23
C LEU A 82 -1.93 -6.67 -0.33
N SER A 83 -3.25 -6.50 -0.48
CA SER A 83 -4.23 -7.29 0.27
C SER A 83 -4.11 -8.78 -0.05
N VAL A 84 -3.94 -9.15 -1.34
CA VAL A 84 -3.69 -10.54 -1.73
C VAL A 84 -2.37 -11.05 -1.16
N ALA A 85 -1.29 -10.26 -1.26
CA ALA A 85 0.02 -10.63 -0.73
C ALA A 85 0.03 -10.87 0.80
N CYS A 86 -0.89 -10.24 1.54
CA CYS A 86 -1.07 -10.47 2.98
C CYS A 86 -1.81 -11.77 3.31
N HIS A 87 -2.62 -12.32 2.39
CA HIS A 87 -3.57 -13.40 2.64
C HIS A 87 -3.27 -14.69 1.87
N VAL A 88 -1.99 -15.06 1.71
CA VAL A 88 -1.66 -16.30 1.00
C VAL A 88 -2.05 -17.56 1.79
N HIS A 89 -2.77 -18.45 1.12
CA HIS A 89 -3.07 -19.78 1.65
C HIS A 89 -1.87 -20.74 1.50
N ALA A 90 -1.87 -21.85 2.25
CA ALA A 90 -0.73 -22.79 2.31
C ALA A 90 -0.33 -23.41 0.95
N PHE A 91 -1.20 -23.32 -0.07
CA PHE A 91 -0.98 -23.85 -1.42
C PHE A 91 -0.77 -22.76 -2.48
N GLU A 92 -0.74 -21.49 -2.09
CA GLU A 92 -0.51 -20.37 -2.99
C GLU A 92 0.97 -20.00 -3.04
N THR A 93 1.43 -19.59 -4.22
CA THR A 93 2.77 -19.01 -4.38
C THR A 93 2.88 -17.77 -3.51
N GLN A 94 3.91 -17.73 -2.66
CA GLN A 94 4.22 -16.55 -1.85
C GLN A 94 4.48 -15.35 -2.76
N PRO A 95 4.15 -14.12 -2.32
CA PRO A 95 4.49 -12.93 -3.08
C PRO A 95 6.01 -12.85 -3.23
N SER A 96 6.47 -12.63 -4.47
CA SER A 96 7.90 -12.49 -4.72
C SER A 96 8.40 -11.16 -4.15
N THR A 97 9.68 -11.11 -3.77
CA THR A 97 10.35 -9.88 -3.31
C THR A 97 10.19 -8.75 -4.33
N ALA A 98 10.35 -9.07 -5.62
CA ALA A 98 10.22 -8.10 -6.71
C ALA A 98 8.80 -7.52 -6.83
N GLU A 99 7.76 -8.33 -6.66
CA GLU A 99 6.39 -7.83 -6.66
C GLU A 99 6.14 -6.89 -5.48
N VAL A 100 6.58 -7.23 -4.28
CA VAL A 100 6.38 -6.36 -3.10
C VAL A 100 7.23 -5.09 -3.22
N GLU A 101 8.44 -5.15 -3.77
CA GLU A 101 9.27 -3.97 -4.03
C GLU A 101 8.61 -3.03 -5.06
N TYR A 102 8.06 -3.58 -6.15
CA TYR A 102 7.28 -2.81 -7.11
C TYR A 102 6.08 -2.10 -6.44
N LEU A 103 5.31 -2.82 -5.61
CA LEU A 103 4.17 -2.24 -4.90
C LEU A 103 4.60 -1.16 -3.90
N CYS A 104 5.73 -1.33 -3.22
CA CYS A 104 6.31 -0.28 -2.38
C CYS A 104 6.66 0.97 -3.21
N GLY A 105 7.13 0.80 -4.45
CA GLY A 105 7.36 1.90 -5.39
C GLY A 105 6.09 2.67 -5.76
N VAL A 106 4.99 1.95 -6.00
CA VAL A 106 3.67 2.58 -6.26
C VAL A 106 3.17 3.36 -5.03
N VAL A 107 3.33 2.82 -3.82
CA VAL A 107 2.98 3.56 -2.59
C VAL A 107 3.86 4.81 -2.44
N ALA A 108 5.16 4.71 -2.74
CA ALA A 108 6.08 5.85 -2.69
C ALA A 108 5.66 6.97 -3.65
N SER A 109 5.25 6.65 -4.87
CA SER A 109 4.82 7.66 -5.85
C SER A 109 3.55 8.39 -5.40
N LEU A 110 2.62 7.70 -4.73
CA LEU A 110 1.41 8.30 -4.18
C LEU A 110 1.70 9.27 -3.03
N ILE A 111 2.69 8.96 -2.17
CA ILE A 111 3.15 9.86 -1.10
C ILE A 111 3.76 11.13 -1.68
N LEU A 112 4.61 10.99 -2.70
CA LEU A 112 5.28 12.12 -3.34
C LEU A 112 4.30 13.04 -4.09
N ALA A 113 3.26 12.46 -4.71
CA ALA A 113 2.22 13.21 -5.42
C ALA A 113 1.32 14.04 -4.50
N GLU A 114 1.32 13.82 -3.19
CA GLU A 114 0.62 14.66 -2.21
C GLU A 114 1.40 15.92 -1.83
N SER A 115 2.73 15.90 -2.02
CA SER A 115 3.61 17.02 -1.63
C SER A 115 3.76 18.10 -2.71
N ALA A 116 3.04 17.96 -3.84
CA ALA A 116 3.07 18.85 -5.00
C ALA A 116 1.74 19.59 -5.16
#